data_AF-A0A954YH21-F1
#
_entry.id   AF-A0A954YH21-F1
#
_cell.length_a   1.000
_cell.length_b   1.000
_cell.length_c   1.000
_cell.angle_alpha   90.00
_cell.angle_beta   90.00
_cell.angle_gamma   90.00
#
_symmetry.space_group_name_H-M   'P 1'
#
loop_
_entity.id
_entity.type
_entity.pdbx_description
1 polymer ?
#
loop_
_entity_poly.entity_id
_entity_poly.type
_entity_poly.pdbx_seq_one_letter_code
_entity_poly.pdbx_strand_id
1 'polypeptide(L)'
;TATPEYYVMRTELSILERIAPDIAQRAGQGAIVIEPGSGSSVKISTLLRALDRPKAYIGSDISKDHLISACRDLAAGHPGLFVGAVCADFTVPLDLSELDIPDGRRLVFFPGSTIGNFEPDQAVQVLKNIRSWLRPGDALLLGADRIKEPAILKAAYDDAEGVTAAFNLNLLKRIARELDSDVDPADFRHRAIWNDNKARIEMHLEAKRDLAFTVSGERFEMREG
;
A
#
# COMPACT_ATOMS: atom_id res chain seq x y z
N THR A 1 -1.86 1.12 11.82
CA THR A 1 -0.63 1.85 11.43
C THR A 1 -0.28 3.01 12.36
N ALA A 2 -1.07 3.30 13.41
CA ALA A 2 -0.80 4.41 14.33
C ALA A 2 0.02 4.02 15.57
N THR A 3 0.55 2.79 15.61
CA THR A 3 1.31 2.29 16.77
C THR A 3 2.67 2.99 16.89
N PRO A 4 3.19 3.17 18.11
CA PRO A 4 4.53 3.73 18.32
C PRO A 4 5.63 2.98 17.58
N GLU A 5 5.48 1.68 17.35
CA GLU A 5 6.49 0.83 16.70
C GLU A 5 6.47 0.98 15.18
N TYR A 6 5.30 1.22 14.55
CA TYR A 6 5.17 1.32 13.09
C TYR A 6 5.67 2.66 12.53
N TYR A 7 6.98 2.78 12.39
CA TYR A 7 7.64 4.04 11.99
C TYR A 7 7.49 4.43 10.53
N VAL A 8 7.16 3.48 9.65
CA VAL A 8 7.20 3.67 8.20
C VAL A 8 6.37 4.87 7.77
N MET A 9 5.12 4.95 8.24
CA MET A 9 4.19 6.02 7.88
C MET A 9 4.69 7.41 8.31
N ARG A 10 5.08 7.56 9.58
CA ARG A 10 5.53 8.86 10.13
C ARG A 10 6.87 9.32 9.56
N THR A 11 7.77 8.37 9.31
CA THR A 11 9.10 8.66 8.74
C THR A 11 8.96 9.13 7.30
N GLU A 12 8.16 8.43 6.50
CA GLU A 12 7.90 8.82 5.12
C GLU A 12 7.17 10.16 5.03
N LEU A 13 6.19 10.43 5.89
CA LEU A 13 5.49 11.71 5.92
C LEU A 13 6.44 12.86 6.25
N SER A 14 7.30 12.72 7.26
CA SER A 14 8.30 13.73 7.61
C SER A 14 9.30 13.98 6.47
N ILE A 15 9.72 12.93 5.76
CA ILE A 15 10.57 13.08 4.57
C ILE A 15 9.81 13.85 3.49
N LEU A 16 8.57 13.44 3.18
CA LEU A 16 7.72 14.06 2.16
C LEU A 16 7.54 15.56 2.41
N GLU A 17 7.22 15.96 3.65
CA GLU A 17 7.09 17.36 4.05
C GLU A 17 8.37 18.15 3.82
N ARG A 18 9.52 17.55 4.12
CA ARG A 18 10.83 18.18 3.95
C ARG A 18 11.22 18.35 2.49
N ILE A 19 10.91 17.39 1.62
CA ILE A 19 11.30 17.40 0.20
C ILE A 19 10.20 17.87 -0.75
N ALA A 20 9.01 18.18 -0.23
CA ALA A 20 7.84 18.64 -0.97
C ALA A 20 8.14 19.82 -1.92
N PRO A 21 8.88 20.88 -1.52
CA PRO A 21 9.22 21.97 -2.41
C PRO A 21 10.03 21.53 -3.65
N ASP A 22 10.99 20.61 -3.46
CA ASP A 22 11.82 20.08 -4.54
C ASP A 22 11.00 19.21 -5.49
N ILE A 23 10.07 18.41 -4.94
CA ILE A 23 9.12 17.63 -5.75
C ILE A 23 8.26 18.57 -6.58
N ALA A 24 7.71 19.64 -5.99
CA ALA A 24 6.88 20.60 -6.68
C ALA A 24 7.61 21.29 -7.83
N GLN A 25 8.86 21.71 -7.62
CA GLN A 25 9.69 22.30 -8.66
C GLN A 25 9.91 21.34 -9.84
N ARG A 26 10.15 20.05 -9.55
CA ARG A 26 10.41 19.02 -10.57
C ARG A 26 9.14 18.58 -11.30
N ALA A 27 8.02 18.50 -10.58
CA ALA A 27 6.71 18.19 -11.15
C ALA A 27 6.23 19.32 -12.07
N GLY A 28 6.59 20.55 -11.75
CA GLY A 28 6.19 21.75 -12.50
C GLY A 28 4.74 22.12 -12.26
N GLN A 29 4.33 23.23 -12.87
CA GLN A 29 2.95 23.73 -12.76
C GLN A 29 1.97 22.79 -13.44
N GLY A 30 0.81 22.56 -12.82
CA GLY A 30 -0.26 21.79 -13.45
C GLY A 30 0.02 20.29 -13.51
N ALA A 31 0.82 19.77 -12.59
CA ALA A 31 1.14 18.36 -12.50
C ALA A 31 -0.12 17.49 -12.31
N ILE A 32 -0.03 16.25 -12.78
CA ILE A 32 -1.04 15.20 -12.63
C ILE A 32 -0.44 14.14 -11.71
N VAL A 33 -1.08 13.85 -10.60
CA VAL A 33 -0.63 12.80 -9.68
C VAL A 33 -1.40 11.51 -9.95
N ILE A 34 -0.68 10.40 -10.04
CA ILE A 34 -1.27 9.07 -10.20
C ILE A 34 -0.79 8.21 -9.03
N GLU A 35 -1.70 7.64 -8.25
CA GLU A 35 -1.38 6.85 -7.05
C GLU A 35 -1.88 5.40 -7.20
N PRO A 36 -1.01 4.45 -7.59
CA PRO A 36 -1.33 3.03 -7.55
C PRO A 36 -1.34 2.53 -6.10
N GLY A 37 -2.42 1.83 -5.72
CA GLY A 37 -2.65 1.40 -4.34
C GLY A 37 -3.00 2.58 -3.43
N SER A 38 -3.98 3.38 -3.84
CA SER A 38 -4.39 4.58 -3.12
C SER A 38 -4.95 4.22 -1.75
N GLY A 39 -4.17 4.50 -0.70
CA GLY A 39 -4.52 4.21 0.68
C GLY A 39 -4.85 5.48 1.46
N SER A 40 -3.98 5.83 2.41
CA SER A 40 -4.19 6.95 3.32
C SER A 40 -4.16 8.31 2.59
N SER A 41 -5.26 9.04 2.67
CA SER A 41 -5.39 10.39 2.10
C SER A 41 -4.39 11.41 2.65
N VAL A 42 -3.71 11.13 3.77
CA VAL A 42 -2.80 12.09 4.43
C VAL A 42 -1.58 12.40 3.58
N LYS A 43 -0.87 11.37 3.09
CA LYS A 43 0.37 11.57 2.31
C LYS A 43 0.09 12.27 0.99
N ILE A 44 -0.96 11.84 0.29
CA ILE A 44 -1.36 12.46 -0.97
C ILE A 44 -1.84 13.90 -0.76
N SER A 45 -2.60 14.19 0.30
CA SER A 45 -2.99 15.56 0.64
C SER A 45 -1.77 16.45 0.89
N THR A 46 -0.76 15.95 1.61
CA THR A 46 0.49 16.67 1.83
C THR A 46 1.22 16.96 0.52
N LEU A 47 1.34 15.97 -0.37
CA LEU A 47 1.95 16.17 -1.68
C LEU A 47 1.17 17.20 -2.52
N LEU A 48 -0.15 17.04 -2.65
CA LEU A 48 -0.99 17.92 -3.46
C LEU A 48 -0.95 19.38 -3.00
N ARG A 49 -0.87 19.63 -1.69
CA ARG A 49 -0.72 20.99 -1.13
C ARG A 49 0.61 21.65 -1.49
N ALA A 50 1.65 20.85 -1.70
CA ALA A 50 2.97 21.36 -2.08
C ALA A 50 3.09 21.66 -3.58
N LEU A 51 2.31 20.99 -4.43
CA LEU A 51 2.38 21.14 -5.88
C LEU A 51 1.83 22.51 -6.35
N ASP A 52 2.44 23.09 -7.39
CA ASP A 52 1.96 24.33 -8.01
C ASP A 52 0.75 24.05 -8.91
N ARG A 53 -0.45 24.37 -8.40
CA ARG A 53 -1.74 24.26 -9.10
C ARG A 53 -1.92 22.89 -9.78
N PRO A 54 -1.85 21.77 -9.04
CA PRO A 54 -2.04 20.45 -9.63
C PRO A 54 -3.40 20.38 -10.35
N LYS A 55 -3.42 19.77 -11.53
CA LYS A 55 -4.63 19.71 -12.36
C LYS A 55 -5.46 18.47 -12.07
N ALA A 56 -4.82 17.36 -11.76
CA ALA A 56 -5.51 16.10 -11.55
C ALA A 56 -4.82 15.19 -10.53
N TYR A 57 -5.65 14.39 -9.84
CA TYR A 57 -5.25 13.24 -9.06
C TYR A 57 -6.04 12.01 -9.53
N ILE A 58 -5.35 10.92 -9.81
CA ILE A 58 -5.94 9.64 -10.22
C ILE A 58 -5.52 8.58 -9.19
N GLY A 59 -6.47 8.13 -8.36
CA GLY A 59 -6.26 7.01 -7.44
C GLY A 59 -6.61 5.68 -8.08
N SER A 60 -5.86 4.63 -7.78
CA SER A 60 -6.20 3.26 -8.18
C SER A 60 -6.08 2.30 -7.01
N ASP A 61 -7.10 1.47 -6.81
CA ASP A 61 -7.14 0.43 -5.77
C ASP A 61 -8.09 -0.70 -6.17
N ILE A 62 -7.88 -1.90 -5.61
CA ILE A 62 -8.79 -3.05 -5.81
C ILE A 62 -10.08 -2.92 -4.97
N SER A 63 -10.05 -2.10 -3.92
CA SER A 63 -11.20 -1.85 -3.05
C SER A 63 -12.05 -0.69 -3.56
N LYS A 64 -13.02 -0.99 -4.44
CA LYS A 64 -13.87 0.01 -5.10
C LYS A 64 -14.51 1.02 -4.14
N ASP A 65 -15.17 0.55 -3.10
CA ASP A 65 -15.93 1.44 -2.20
C ASP A 65 -15.00 2.33 -1.36
N HIS A 66 -13.86 1.77 -0.92
CA HIS A 66 -12.85 2.54 -0.21
C HIS A 66 -12.23 3.61 -1.10
N LEU A 67 -11.86 3.24 -2.33
CA LEU A 67 -11.32 4.16 -3.34
C LEU A 67 -12.28 5.31 -3.62
N ILE A 68 -13.57 5.02 -3.88
CA ILE A 68 -14.57 6.04 -4.16
C ILE A 68 -14.71 7.00 -2.97
N SER A 69 -14.76 6.48 -1.74
CA SER A 69 -14.83 7.31 -0.54
C SER A 69 -13.61 8.22 -0.42
N ALA A 70 -12.40 7.65 -0.53
CA ALA A 70 -11.14 8.39 -0.41
C ALA A 70 -11.02 9.49 -1.47
N CYS A 71 -11.38 9.20 -2.72
CA CYS A 71 -11.39 10.19 -3.81
C CYS A 71 -12.41 11.31 -3.57
N ARG A 72 -13.61 11.02 -3.04
CA ARG A 72 -14.59 12.07 -2.69
C ARG A 72 -14.09 12.99 -1.60
N ASP A 73 -13.52 12.42 -0.53
CA ASP A 73 -12.97 13.18 0.58
C ASP A 73 -11.81 14.07 0.11
N LEU A 74 -10.95 13.53 -0.76
CA LEU A 74 -9.84 14.28 -1.35
C LEU A 74 -10.35 15.42 -2.25
N ALA A 75 -11.36 15.18 -3.09
CA ALA A 75 -11.95 16.20 -3.94
C ALA A 75 -12.55 17.35 -3.11
N ALA A 76 -13.22 17.04 -2.00
CA ALA A 76 -13.77 18.03 -1.07
C ALA A 76 -12.68 18.91 -0.44
N GLY A 77 -11.49 18.33 -0.18
CA GLY A 77 -10.33 19.05 0.37
C GLY A 77 -9.53 19.87 -0.64
N HIS A 78 -9.76 19.70 -1.95
CA HIS A 78 -8.99 20.32 -3.03
C HIS A 78 -9.90 20.90 -4.13
N PRO A 79 -10.59 22.03 -3.88
CA PRO A 79 -11.47 22.65 -4.88
C PRO A 79 -10.74 22.96 -6.19
N GLY A 80 -11.31 22.53 -7.31
CA GLY A 80 -10.75 22.73 -8.66
C GLY A 80 -9.76 21.67 -9.13
N LEU A 81 -9.41 20.69 -8.28
CA LEU A 81 -8.65 19.51 -8.67
C LEU A 81 -9.57 18.50 -9.38
N PHE A 82 -9.19 18.03 -10.57
CA PHE A 82 -9.83 16.87 -11.15
C PHE A 82 -9.47 15.61 -10.35
N VAL A 83 -10.45 14.88 -9.85
CA VAL A 83 -10.21 13.65 -9.09
C VAL A 83 -10.84 12.45 -9.79
N GLY A 84 -10.00 11.52 -10.24
CA GLY A 84 -10.38 10.26 -10.87
C GLY A 84 -10.11 9.06 -9.96
N ALA A 85 -10.92 8.02 -10.14
CA ALA A 85 -10.81 6.76 -9.41
C ALA A 85 -10.83 5.58 -10.40
N VAL A 86 -9.81 4.73 -10.37
CA VAL A 86 -9.70 3.53 -11.20
C VAL A 86 -9.66 2.29 -10.33
N CYS A 87 -10.77 1.56 -10.27
CA CYS A 87 -10.84 0.29 -9.56
C CYS A 87 -10.09 -0.77 -10.37
N ALA A 88 -8.83 -1.02 -10.02
CA ALA A 88 -7.97 -1.91 -10.76
C ALA A 88 -6.87 -2.50 -9.87
N ASP A 89 -6.38 -3.65 -10.29
CA ASP A 89 -5.14 -4.21 -9.79
C ASP A 89 -3.97 -3.50 -10.50
N PHE A 90 -3.20 -2.71 -9.76
CA PHE A 90 -2.07 -1.97 -10.34
C PHE A 90 -0.89 -2.88 -10.74
N THR A 91 -0.92 -4.16 -10.36
CA THR A 91 0.08 -5.16 -10.79
C THR A 91 -0.15 -5.64 -12.23
N VAL A 92 -1.27 -5.26 -12.84
CA VAL A 92 -1.51 -5.43 -14.28
C VAL A 92 -1.46 -4.09 -15.02
N PRO A 93 -1.25 -4.09 -16.36
CA PRO A 93 -1.28 -2.86 -17.13
C PRO A 93 -2.61 -2.13 -17.00
N LEU A 94 -2.56 -0.88 -16.52
CA LEU A 94 -3.69 0.02 -16.49
C LEU A 94 -3.75 0.87 -17.76
N ASP A 95 -4.90 0.88 -18.44
CA ASP A 95 -5.17 1.81 -19.53
C ASP A 95 -5.80 3.10 -18.97
N LEU A 96 -5.04 4.19 -19.04
CA LEU A 96 -5.49 5.51 -18.59
C LEU A 96 -6.17 6.31 -19.71
N SER A 97 -6.23 5.79 -20.93
CA SER A 97 -6.79 6.51 -22.09
C SER A 97 -8.31 6.67 -22.03
N GLU A 98 -9.00 5.82 -21.26
CA GLU A 98 -10.45 5.96 -21.04
C GLU A 98 -10.81 7.09 -20.06
N LEU A 99 -9.83 7.64 -19.36
CA LEU A 99 -10.01 8.77 -18.48
C LEU A 99 -9.76 10.08 -19.22
N ASP A 100 -10.69 11.02 -19.09
CA ASP A 100 -10.54 12.40 -19.58
C ASP A 100 -9.61 13.22 -18.67
N ILE A 101 -8.35 12.76 -18.56
CA ILE A 101 -7.33 13.38 -17.72
C ILE A 101 -6.80 14.64 -18.44
N PRO A 102 -6.78 15.80 -17.78
CA PRO A 102 -6.18 17.02 -18.34
C PRO A 102 -4.73 16.82 -18.77
N ASP A 103 -4.25 17.65 -19.70
CA ASP A 103 -2.84 17.68 -20.07
C ASP A 103 -1.95 18.30 -18.98
N GLY A 104 -0.83 17.64 -18.73
CA GLY A 104 0.16 18.00 -17.69
C GLY A 104 1.24 16.93 -17.55
N ARG A 105 2.30 17.25 -16.81
CA ARG A 105 3.36 16.28 -16.46
C ARG A 105 2.80 15.29 -15.44
N ARG A 106 3.00 13.99 -15.67
CA ARG A 106 2.58 12.94 -14.73
C ARG A 106 3.65 12.73 -13.67
N LEU A 107 3.20 12.63 -12.43
CA LEU A 107 3.97 12.19 -11.29
C LEU A 107 3.27 10.96 -10.72
N VAL A 108 3.82 9.77 -10.97
CA VAL A 108 3.35 8.57 -10.26
C VAL A 108 3.88 8.63 -8.84
N PHE A 109 2.98 8.63 -7.87
CA PHE A 109 3.27 8.64 -6.45
C PHE A 109 3.04 7.25 -5.88
N PHE A 110 4.11 6.53 -5.56
CA PHE A 110 4.04 5.16 -5.03
C PHE A 110 4.70 5.07 -3.65
N PRO A 111 4.01 5.54 -2.59
CA PRO A 111 4.56 5.64 -1.25
C PRO A 111 4.35 4.35 -0.42
N GLY A 112 4.82 4.36 0.82
CA GLY A 112 4.47 3.39 1.86
C GLY A 112 5.31 2.11 1.85
N SER A 113 6.35 2.05 1.00
CA SER A 113 7.13 0.84 0.78
C SER A 113 6.31 -0.36 0.28
N THR A 114 5.17 -0.10 -0.37
CA THR A 114 4.29 -1.14 -0.95
C THR A 114 5.03 -2.01 -1.97
N ILE A 115 6.04 -1.45 -2.67
CA ILE A 115 6.92 -2.20 -3.56
C ILE A 115 7.62 -3.38 -2.84
N GLY A 116 7.83 -3.29 -1.53
CA GLY A 116 8.46 -4.33 -0.71
C GLY A 116 7.57 -5.54 -0.42
N ASN A 117 6.28 -5.50 -0.77
CA ASN A 117 5.37 -6.64 -0.65
C ASN A 117 5.52 -7.66 -1.79
N PHE A 118 6.34 -7.35 -2.80
CA PHE A 118 6.54 -8.18 -3.97
C PHE A 118 7.88 -8.89 -3.91
N GLU A 119 7.94 -10.12 -4.44
CA GLU A 119 9.23 -10.76 -4.74
C GLU A 119 9.99 -9.93 -5.80
N PRO A 120 11.34 -10.02 -5.89
CA PRO A 120 12.12 -9.12 -6.74
C PRO A 120 11.70 -9.07 -8.22
N ASP A 121 11.32 -10.20 -8.80
CA ASP A 121 10.84 -10.30 -10.18
C ASP A 121 9.46 -9.64 -10.36
N GLN A 122 8.57 -9.84 -9.39
CA GLN A 122 7.26 -9.18 -9.34
C GLN A 122 7.40 -7.66 -9.18
N ALA A 123 8.31 -7.19 -8.32
CA ALA A 123 8.61 -5.77 -8.13
C ALA A 123 9.09 -5.11 -9.44
N VAL A 124 9.96 -5.79 -10.19
CA VAL A 124 10.38 -5.35 -11.53
C VAL A 124 9.19 -5.26 -12.48
N GLN A 125 8.26 -6.21 -12.44
CA GLN A 125 7.06 -6.17 -13.28
C GLN A 125 6.14 -5.00 -12.91
N VAL A 126 5.93 -4.73 -11.63
CA VAL A 126 5.20 -3.55 -11.15
C VAL A 126 5.85 -2.26 -11.66
N LEU A 127 7.18 -2.13 -11.57
CA LEU A 127 7.90 -0.96 -12.07
C LEU A 127 7.82 -0.81 -13.60
N LYS A 128 7.80 -1.92 -14.35
CA LYS A 128 7.57 -1.91 -15.82
C LYS A 128 6.16 -1.43 -16.16
N ASN A 129 5.15 -1.85 -15.40
CA ASN A 129 3.78 -1.38 -15.58
C ASN A 129 3.66 0.11 -15.24
N ILE A 130 4.22 0.56 -14.12
CA ILE A 130 4.28 1.99 -13.78
C ILE A 130 4.98 2.77 -14.91
N ARG A 131 6.06 2.24 -15.47
CA ARG A 131 6.78 2.88 -16.58
C ARG A 131 5.90 3.02 -17.83
N SER A 132 4.97 2.11 -18.10
CA SER A 132 4.10 2.22 -19.28
C SER A 132 3.08 3.36 -19.17
N TRP A 133 2.79 3.83 -17.96
CA TRP A 133 1.91 4.99 -17.72
C TRP A 133 2.63 6.34 -17.91
N LEU A 134 3.96 6.32 -17.95
CA LEU A 134 4.80 7.51 -18.01
C LEU A 134 5.22 7.83 -19.46
N ARG A 135 5.23 9.12 -19.79
CA ARG A 135 5.79 9.67 -21.04
C ARG A 135 7.17 10.28 -20.77
N PRO A 136 7.98 10.57 -21.81
CA PRO A 136 9.21 11.34 -21.63
C PRO A 136 8.94 12.66 -20.88
N GLY A 137 9.69 12.89 -19.79
CA GLY A 137 9.52 14.06 -18.93
C GLY A 137 8.59 13.85 -17.74
N ASP A 138 7.82 12.76 -17.68
CA ASP A 138 7.08 12.35 -16.49
C ASP A 138 8.02 11.73 -15.43
N ALA A 139 7.54 11.58 -14.19
CA ALA A 139 8.36 11.14 -13.06
C ALA A 139 7.67 10.08 -12.18
N LEU A 140 8.49 9.31 -11.45
CA LEU A 140 8.08 8.40 -10.38
C LEU A 140 8.66 8.90 -9.05
N LEU A 141 7.80 9.05 -8.05
CA LEU A 141 8.17 9.24 -6.66
C LEU A 141 7.88 7.94 -5.90
N LEU A 142 8.94 7.19 -5.59
CA LEU A 142 8.88 5.88 -4.95
C LEU A 142 9.31 5.95 -3.49
N GLY A 143 8.46 5.48 -2.58
CA GLY A 143 8.81 5.23 -1.19
C GLY A 143 9.28 3.79 -1.00
N ALA A 144 10.46 3.60 -0.40
CA ALA A 144 10.99 2.28 -0.05
C ALA A 144 11.65 2.36 1.33
N ASP A 145 11.24 1.46 2.23
CA ASP A 145 11.85 1.36 3.54
C ASP A 145 13.21 0.67 3.46
N ARG A 146 14.17 1.14 4.26
CA ARG A 146 15.56 0.69 4.23
C ARG A 146 15.84 -0.34 5.31
N ILE A 147 16.77 -1.25 5.03
CA ILE A 147 17.34 -2.14 6.04
C ILE A 147 17.91 -1.28 7.19
N LYS A 148 17.60 -1.71 8.41
CA LYS A 148 18.05 -1.14 9.67
C LYS A 148 18.09 -2.27 10.71
N GLU A 149 18.28 -1.92 11.97
CA GLU A 149 18.35 -2.93 13.04
C GLU A 149 17.12 -3.87 13.02
N PRO A 150 17.32 -5.21 12.99
CA PRO A 150 16.23 -6.18 12.91
C PRO A 150 15.20 -6.05 14.03
N ALA A 151 15.60 -5.59 15.23
CA ALA A 151 14.68 -5.37 16.34
C ALA A 151 13.65 -4.26 16.03
N ILE A 152 14.09 -3.16 15.40
CA ILE A 152 13.21 -2.07 14.97
C ILE A 152 12.25 -2.56 13.88
N LEU A 153 12.79 -3.33 12.92
CA LEU A 153 11.99 -3.89 11.84
C LEU A 153 10.93 -4.85 12.37
N LYS A 154 11.30 -5.77 13.27
CA LYS A 154 10.35 -6.72 13.87
C LYS A 154 9.28 -6.01 14.68
N ALA A 155 9.66 -5.07 15.55
CA ALA A 155 8.71 -4.34 16.39
C ALA A 155 7.64 -3.61 15.57
N ALA A 156 8.00 -3.07 14.40
CA ALA A 156 7.04 -2.42 13.51
C ALA A 156 5.90 -3.35 13.04
N TYR A 157 6.13 -4.67 13.00
CA TYR A 157 5.16 -5.67 12.57
C TYR A 157 4.74 -6.63 13.69
N ASP A 158 5.15 -6.37 14.94
CA ASP A 158 4.82 -7.16 16.12
C ASP A 158 4.67 -6.19 17.31
N ASP A 159 3.75 -5.23 17.15
CA ASP A 159 3.51 -4.16 18.11
C ASP A 159 2.94 -4.69 19.43
N ALA A 160 3.29 -4.03 20.54
CA ALA A 160 2.91 -4.46 21.89
C ALA A 160 1.39 -4.41 22.15
N GLU A 161 0.67 -3.58 21.41
CA GLU A 161 -0.79 -3.45 21.50
C GLU A 161 -1.53 -4.58 20.76
N GLY A 162 -0.81 -5.43 20.01
CA GLY A 162 -1.37 -6.56 19.28
C GLY A 162 -2.21 -6.17 18.06
N VAL A 163 -2.08 -4.94 17.56
CA VAL A 163 -2.83 -4.42 16.41
C VAL A 163 -2.43 -5.17 15.15
N THR A 164 -1.13 -5.40 14.92
CA THR A 164 -0.63 -6.15 13.76
C THR A 164 -1.01 -7.63 13.84
N ALA A 165 -0.99 -8.22 15.04
CA ALA A 165 -1.47 -9.58 15.25
C ALA A 165 -2.96 -9.72 14.91
N ALA A 166 -3.80 -8.78 15.37
CA ALA A 166 -5.22 -8.75 15.03
C ALA A 166 -5.47 -8.54 13.54
N PHE A 167 -4.66 -7.68 12.88
CA PHE A 167 -4.70 -7.48 11.44
C PHE A 167 -4.38 -8.79 10.68
N ASN A 168 -3.31 -9.49 11.05
CA ASN A 168 -2.93 -10.74 10.38
C ASN A 168 -3.97 -11.85 10.62
N LEU A 169 -4.43 -12.03 11.87
CA LEU A 169 -5.48 -13.00 12.21
C LEU A 169 -6.84 -12.70 11.55
N ASN A 170 -7.09 -11.47 11.12
CA ASN A 170 -8.30 -11.13 10.39
C ASN A 170 -8.41 -11.89 9.06
N LEU A 171 -7.30 -12.35 8.48
CA LEU A 171 -7.33 -13.22 7.30
C LEU A 171 -8.13 -14.50 7.55
N LEU A 172 -7.91 -15.16 8.70
CA LEU A 172 -8.65 -16.37 9.08
C LEU A 172 -10.14 -16.09 9.30
N LYS A 173 -10.48 -14.94 9.88
CA LYS A 173 -11.88 -14.49 10.01
C LYS A 173 -12.55 -14.31 8.65
N ARG A 174 -11.82 -13.78 7.67
CA ARG A 174 -12.33 -13.63 6.29
C ARG A 174 -12.47 -14.99 5.61
N ILE A 175 -11.50 -15.89 5.75
CA ILE A 175 -11.58 -17.27 5.22
C ILE A 175 -12.82 -17.98 5.79
N ALA A 176 -13.02 -17.96 7.11
CA ALA A 176 -14.20 -18.54 7.76
C ALA A 176 -15.51 -18.01 7.16
N ARG A 177 -15.62 -16.70 7.00
CA ARG A 177 -16.83 -16.03 6.49
C ARG A 177 -17.07 -16.21 4.99
N GLU A 178 -16.02 -16.11 4.18
CA GLU A 178 -16.13 -15.99 2.72
C GLU A 178 -15.97 -17.33 2.00
N LEU A 179 -15.28 -18.29 2.63
CA LEU A 179 -14.92 -19.57 2.02
C LEU A 179 -15.52 -20.78 2.74
N ASP A 180 -16.55 -20.59 3.57
CA ASP A 180 -17.23 -21.65 4.35
C ASP A 180 -16.22 -22.56 5.08
N SER A 181 -15.54 -21.95 6.05
CA SER A 181 -14.47 -22.61 6.80
C SER A 181 -14.76 -22.63 8.30
N ASP A 182 -14.40 -23.73 8.95
CA ASP A 182 -14.46 -23.93 10.41
C ASP A 182 -13.15 -23.54 11.12
N VAL A 183 -12.23 -22.86 10.42
CA VAL A 183 -10.98 -22.39 11.01
C VAL A 183 -11.22 -21.39 12.14
N ASP A 184 -10.67 -21.67 13.33
CA ASP A 184 -10.76 -20.77 14.48
C ASP A 184 -9.48 -19.91 14.58
N PRO A 185 -9.55 -18.57 14.42
CA PRO A 185 -8.40 -17.69 14.63
C PRO A 185 -7.77 -17.81 16.03
N ALA A 186 -8.51 -18.27 17.05
CA ALA A 186 -7.98 -18.48 18.39
C ALA A 186 -6.93 -19.60 18.44
N ASP A 187 -6.96 -20.53 17.50
CA ASP A 187 -5.98 -21.62 17.38
C ASP A 187 -4.65 -21.19 16.76
N PHE A 188 -4.55 -19.94 16.30
CA PHE A 188 -3.35 -19.39 15.67
C PHE A 188 -2.72 -18.28 16.53
N ARG A 189 -1.40 -18.13 16.41
CA ARG A 189 -0.65 -16.97 16.92
C ARG A 189 0.04 -16.24 15.78
N HIS A 190 0.11 -14.93 15.91
CA HIS A 190 0.92 -14.10 15.01
C HIS A 190 2.41 -14.31 15.30
N ARG A 191 3.24 -14.36 14.24
CA ARG A 191 4.70 -14.31 14.36
C ARG A 191 5.29 -13.44 13.26
N ALA A 192 6.04 -12.40 13.65
CA ALA A 192 6.88 -11.63 12.74
C ALA A 192 8.34 -12.07 12.83
N ILE A 193 8.98 -12.31 11.68
CA ILE A 193 10.40 -12.66 11.62
C ILE A 193 11.16 -11.74 10.65
N TRP A 194 12.41 -11.45 11.00
CA TRP A 194 13.37 -10.90 10.06
C TRP A 194 14.05 -12.06 9.32
N ASN A 195 13.95 -12.07 7.99
CA ASN A 195 14.66 -12.99 7.13
C ASN A 195 15.91 -12.30 6.58
N ASP A 196 17.07 -12.63 7.13
CA ASP A 196 18.35 -11.99 6.77
C ASP A 196 18.76 -12.30 5.32
N ASN A 197 18.57 -13.54 4.88
CA ASN A 197 18.91 -13.99 3.53
C ASN A 197 18.13 -13.24 2.45
N LYS A 198 16.88 -12.87 2.75
CA LYS A 198 16.00 -12.11 1.84
C LYS A 198 15.90 -10.62 2.20
N ALA A 199 16.56 -10.18 3.26
CA ALA A 199 16.49 -8.84 3.82
C ALA A 199 15.05 -8.27 3.93
N ARG A 200 14.13 -9.04 4.53
CA ARG A 200 12.71 -8.65 4.66
C ARG A 200 12.10 -9.07 5.98
N ILE A 201 11.02 -8.39 6.36
CA ILE A 201 10.09 -8.88 7.39
C ILE A 201 9.09 -9.84 6.75
N GLU A 202 8.80 -10.93 7.46
CA GLU A 202 7.75 -11.88 7.11
C GLU A 202 6.77 -11.98 8.27
N MET A 203 5.47 -11.99 7.96
CA MET A 203 4.41 -12.21 8.93
C MET A 203 3.78 -13.58 8.69
N HIS A 204 3.72 -14.38 9.74
CA HIS A 204 3.21 -15.74 9.72
C HIS A 204 2.04 -15.89 10.71
N LEU A 205 1.20 -16.88 10.46
CA LEU A 205 0.20 -17.38 11.40
C LEU A 205 0.57 -18.82 11.75
N GLU A 206 0.98 -19.02 13.00
CA GLU A 206 1.43 -20.32 13.49
C GLU A 206 0.32 -21.03 14.26
N ALA A 207 0.16 -22.32 13.99
CA ALA A 207 -0.78 -23.14 14.73
C ALA A 207 -0.25 -23.34 16.17
N LYS A 208 -1.12 -23.12 17.17
CA LYS A 208 -0.80 -23.31 18.60
C LYS A 208 -0.81 -24.78 19.02
N ARG A 209 -1.32 -25.66 18.16
CA ARG A 209 -1.48 -27.11 18.33
C ARG A 209 -1.63 -27.74 16.94
N ASP A 210 -1.65 -29.06 16.86
CA ASP A 210 -2.09 -29.74 15.63
C ASP A 210 -3.55 -29.39 15.31
N LEU A 211 -3.81 -28.97 14.07
CA LEU A 211 -5.11 -28.52 13.57
C LEU A 211 -5.52 -29.33 12.36
N ALA A 212 -6.82 -29.58 12.28
CA ALA A 212 -7.51 -29.95 11.05
C ALA A 212 -8.72 -29.03 10.92
N PHE A 213 -8.90 -28.44 9.75
CA PHE A 213 -10.01 -27.55 9.44
C PHE A 213 -10.37 -27.70 7.96
N THR A 214 -11.55 -27.25 7.58
CA THR A 214 -12.07 -27.29 6.22
C THR A 214 -12.09 -25.89 5.65
N VAL A 215 -11.76 -25.72 4.37
CA VAL A 215 -11.97 -24.48 3.62
C VAL A 215 -12.61 -24.84 2.30
N SER A 216 -13.78 -24.30 2.00
CA SER A 216 -14.50 -24.55 0.74
C SER A 216 -14.70 -26.04 0.43
N GLY A 217 -14.97 -26.83 1.48
CA GLY A 217 -15.15 -28.28 1.39
C GLY A 217 -13.86 -29.10 1.32
N GLU A 218 -12.68 -28.49 1.27
CA GLU A 218 -11.39 -29.17 1.29
C GLU A 218 -10.79 -29.21 2.70
N ARG A 219 -10.28 -30.38 3.10
CA ARG A 219 -9.66 -30.57 4.42
C ARG A 219 -8.18 -30.20 4.39
N PHE A 220 -7.78 -29.36 5.34
CA PHE A 220 -6.40 -28.96 5.58
C PHE A 220 -5.94 -29.48 6.94
N GLU A 221 -4.65 -29.82 7.03
CA GLU A 221 -3.99 -30.22 8.27
C GLU A 221 -2.73 -29.38 8.46
N MET A 222 -2.55 -28.87 9.68
CA MET A 222 -1.37 -28.12 10.08
C MET A 222 -0.83 -28.70 11.39
N ARG A 223 0.48 -28.88 11.46
CA ARG A 223 1.15 -29.24 12.72
C ARG A 223 1.35 -28.00 13.57
N GLU A 224 1.48 -28.19 14.88
CA GLU A 224 1.96 -27.13 15.76
C GLU A 224 3.30 -26.56 15.26
N GLY A 225 3.41 -25.23 15.25
CA GLY A 225 4.62 -24.52 14.83
C GLY A 225 4.45 -23.67 13.59
#